data_AF-A0A1F8LMR9-F1
#
_entry.id   AF-A0A1F8LMR9-F1
#
_cell.length_a   1.000
_cell.length_b   1.000
_cell.length_c   1.000
_cell.angle_alpha   90.00
_cell.angle_beta   90.00
_cell.angle_gamma   90.00
#
_symmetry.space_group_name_H-M   'P 1'
#
loop_
_entity.id
_entity.type
_entity.pdbx_description
1 polymer ?
#
loop_
_entity_poly.entity_id
_entity_poly.type
_entity_poly.pdbx_seq_one_letter_code
_entity_poly.pdbx_strand_id
1 'polypeptide(L)' 'MEFEPARAIGWLIHDGPVEMHGRMTVEPEGQDGSALTISVDIPGMVNPLDPLVVAESLRRIKELIESER' A
#
# COMPACT_ATOMS: atom_id res chain seq x y z
N MET A 1 6.91 7.85 -10.35
CA MET A 1 6.68 8.20 -8.93
C MET A 1 5.64 9.29 -8.85
N GLU A 2 4.74 9.20 -7.88
CA GLU A 2 3.64 10.14 -7.63
C GLU A 2 3.62 10.46 -6.13
N PHE A 3 3.35 11.71 -5.79
CA PHE A 3 3.13 12.11 -4.41
C PHE A 3 2.10 13.24 -4.34
N GLU A 4 0.98 12.95 -3.71
CA GLU A 4 -0.06 13.90 -3.35
C GLU A 4 -0.24 13.88 -1.83
N PRO A 5 0.14 14.97 -1.12
CA PRO A 5 0.06 15.02 0.33
C PRO A 5 -1.32 14.63 0.85
N ALA A 6 -1.34 13.75 1.86
CA ALA A 6 -2.56 13.24 2.50
C ALA A 6 -3.58 12.55 1.56
N ARG A 7 -3.20 12.22 0.31
CA ARG A 7 -4.11 11.60 -0.67
C ARG A 7 -3.53 10.38 -1.37
N ALA A 8 -2.33 10.49 -1.93
CA ALA A 8 -1.79 9.42 -2.75
C ALA A 8 -0.26 9.37 -2.70
N ILE A 9 0.28 8.15 -2.75
CA ILE A 9 1.70 7.91 -2.94
C ILE A 9 1.84 6.80 -3.98
N GLY A 10 2.65 7.03 -5.02
CA GLY A 10 2.98 6.04 -6.03
C GLY A 10 4.48 5.77 -6.04
N TRP A 11 4.85 4.49 -6.02
CA TRP A 11 6.24 4.04 -5.96
C TRP A 11 6.58 3.05 -7.06
N LEU A 12 7.89 2.94 -7.30
CA LEU A 12 8.50 1.95 -8.18
C LEU A 12 9.54 1.20 -7.37
N ILE A 13 9.44 -0.13 -7.34
CA ILE A 13 10.44 -0.99 -6.69
C ILE A 13 11.12 -1.82 -7.78
N HIS A 14 12.46 -1.85 -7.73
CA HIS A 14 13.27 -2.76 -8.51
C HIS A 14 13.86 -3.82 -7.58
N ASP A 15 13.53 -5.09 -7.81
CA ASP A 15 14.07 -6.24 -7.09
C ASP A 15 14.67 -7.23 -8.09
N GLY A 16 15.99 -7.12 -8.28
CA GLY A 16 16.69 -7.84 -9.36
C GLY A 16 16.09 -7.51 -10.73
N PRO A 17 15.63 -8.52 -11.50
CA PRO A 17 14.99 -8.29 -12.80
C PRO A 17 13.50 -7.89 -12.69
N VAL A 18 12.93 -7.88 -11.49
CA VAL A 18 11.50 -7.60 -11.27
C VAL A 18 11.30 -6.12 -11.04
N GLU A 19 10.32 -5.55 -11.73
CA GLU A 19 9.83 -4.20 -11.53
C GLU A 19 8.41 -4.27 -10.94
N MET A 20 8.13 -3.48 -9.91
CA MET A 20 6.81 -3.43 -9.26
C MET A 20 6.34 -1.99 -9.17
N HIS A 21 5.16 -1.73 -9.73
CA HIS A 21 4.46 -0.46 -9.65
C HIS A 21 3.46 -0.51 -8.52
N GLY A 22 3.64 0.32 -7.49
CA GLY A 22 2.68 0.41 -6.40
C GLY A 22 2.03 1.78 -6.32
N ARG A 23 0.79 1.79 -5.85
CA ARG A 23 0.04 3.01 -5.54
C ARG A 23 -0.77 2.80 -4.27
N MET A 24 -0.69 3.77 -3.37
CA MET A 24 -1.52 3.87 -2.18
C MET A 24 -2.40 5.10 -2.27
N THR A 25 -3.68 4.97 -1.91
CA THR A 25 -4.60 6.09 -1.72
C THR A 25 -5.15 6.11 -0.30
N VAL A 26 -5.38 7.31 0.21
CA VAL A 26 -6.01 7.57 1.51
C VAL A 26 -7.29 8.35 1.26
N GLU A 27 -8.42 7.79 1.65
CA GLU A 27 -9.72 8.40 1.47
C GLU A 27 -10.39 8.57 2.84
N PRO A 28 -11.03 9.72 3.13
CA PRO A 28 -11.74 9.90 4.38
C PRO A 28 -12.92 8.92 4.47
N GLU A 29 -13.07 8.28 5.63
CA GLU A 29 -14.15 7.34 5.92
C GLU A 29 -14.85 7.77 7.22
N GLY A 30 -16.01 8.42 7.08
CA GLY A 30 -16.72 8.99 8.24
C GLY A 30 -15.99 10.20 8.84
N GLN A 31 -16.18 10.44 10.15
CA GLN A 31 -15.62 11.61 10.85
C GLN A 31 -14.19 11.38 11.36
N ASP A 32 -13.87 10.14 11.77
CA ASP A 32 -12.60 9.80 12.45
C ASP A 32 -11.89 8.61 11.81
N GLY A 33 -12.23 8.28 10.55
CA GLY A 33 -11.71 7.12 9.84
C GLY A 33 -11.09 7.49 8.49
N SER A 34 -10.29 6.57 7.98
CA SER A 34 -9.77 6.65 6.61
C SER A 34 -9.65 5.25 6.02
N ALA A 35 -10.05 5.12 4.76
CA ALA A 35 -9.83 3.94 3.95
C ALA A 35 -8.46 4.04 3.27
N LEU A 36 -7.61 3.04 3.51
CA LEU A 36 -6.31 2.89 2.87
C LEU A 36 -6.40 1.81 1.78
N THR A 37 -6.21 2.19 0.52
CA THR A 37 -6.19 1.23 -0.59
C THR A 37 -4.79 1.15 -1.16
N ILE A 38 -4.25 -0.07 -1.27
CA ILE A 38 -2.95 -0.34 -1.92
C ILE A 38 -3.18 -1.20 -3.16
N SER A 39 -2.69 -0.74 -4.29
CA SER A 39 -2.64 -1.47 -5.55
C SER A 39 -1.18 -1.72 -5.93
N VAL A 40 -0.86 -2.95 -6.30
CA VAL A 40 0.48 -3.32 -6.77
C VAL A 40 0.33 -4.07 -8.09
N ASP A 41 1.00 -3.55 -9.12
CA ASP A 41 1.14 -4.17 -10.43
C ASP A 41 2.57 -4.69 -10.59
N ILE A 42 2.69 -5.96 -10.98
CA ILE A 42 3.97 -6.66 -11.14
C ILE A 42 4.01 -7.29 -12.52
N PRO A 43 4.56 -6.59 -13.52
CA PRO A 43 4.64 -7.09 -14.88
C PRO A 43 5.35 -8.45 -14.96
N GLY A 44 4.73 -9.40 -15.66
CA GLY A 44 5.31 -10.74 -15.87
C GLY A 44 5.19 -11.70 -14.69
N MET A 45 4.51 -11.31 -13.59
CA MET A 45 4.24 -12.21 -12.48
C MET A 45 3.18 -13.25 -12.86
N VAL A 46 3.59 -14.52 -12.94
CA VAL A 46 2.70 -15.65 -13.31
C VAL A 46 1.91 -16.18 -12.13
N ASN A 47 2.42 -16.00 -10.90
CA ASN A 47 1.79 -16.43 -9.66
C ASN A 47 1.51 -15.21 -8.78
N PRO A 48 0.27 -14.99 -8.33
CA PRO A 48 -0.04 -13.86 -7.47
C PRO A 48 0.76 -13.89 -6.18
N LEU A 49 1.13 -12.71 -5.67
CA LEU A 49 1.64 -12.58 -4.31
C LEU A 49 0.65 -13.18 -3.32
N ASP A 50 1.17 -13.80 -2.26
CA ASP A 50 0.34 -14.27 -1.15
C ASP A 50 -0.33 -13.04 -0.49
N PRO A 51 -1.67 -12.92 -0.56
CA PRO A 51 -2.39 -11.80 0.01
C PRO A 51 -2.19 -11.70 1.53
N LEU A 52 -1.84 -12.79 2.20
CA LEU A 52 -1.62 -12.83 3.64
C LEU A 52 -0.41 -11.98 4.06
N VAL A 53 0.65 -11.93 3.25
CA VAL A 53 1.86 -11.13 3.53
C VAL A 53 1.55 -9.63 3.47
N VAL A 54 0.73 -9.23 2.48
CA VAL A 54 0.30 -7.83 2.33
C VAL A 54 -0.66 -7.45 3.46
N ALA A 55 -1.62 -8.33 3.79
CA ALA A 55 -2.58 -8.11 4.86
C ALA A 55 -1.90 -7.97 6.24
N GLU A 56 -0.90 -8.79 6.55
CA GLU A 56 -0.18 -8.70 7.82
C GLU A 56 0.58 -7.37 7.92
N SER A 57 1.22 -6.93 6.84
CA SER A 57 1.92 -5.65 6.79
C SER A 57 0.96 -4.47 7.02
N LEU A 58 -0.20 -4.49 6.37
CA LEU A 58 -1.26 -3.50 6.57
C LEU A 58 -1.77 -3.48 8.02
N ARG A 59 -1.96 -4.65 8.64
CA ARG A 59 -2.36 -4.75 10.05
C ARG A 59 -1.33 -4.09 10.97
N ARG A 60 -0.04 -4.36 10.77
CA ARG A 60 1.03 -3.76 11.58
C ARG A 60 1.08 -2.25 11.42
N ILE A 61 0.90 -1.72 10.20
CA ILE A 61 0.83 -0.28 9.96
C ILE A 61 -0.33 0.34 10.76
N LYS A 62 -1.50 -0.28 10.71
CA LYS A 62 -2.67 0.17 11.49
C LYS A 62 -2.38 0.20 12.99
N GLU A 63 -1.81 -0.88 13.53
CA GLU A 63 -1.45 -0.98 14.95
C GLU A 63 -0.48 0.11 15.39
N LEU A 64 0.53 0.42 14.56
CA LEU A 64 1.50 1.48 14.84
C LEU A 64 0.81 2.85 14.89
N ILE A 65 0.00 3.18 13.88
CA ILE A 65 -0.75 4.46 13.82
C ILE A 65 -1.68 4.60 15.03
N GLU A 66 -2.42 3.54 15.38
CA GLU A 66 -3.36 3.55 16.50
C GLU A 66 -2.66 3.57 17.87
N SER A 67 -1.39 3.15 17.94
CA SER A 67 -0.58 3.15 19.17
C SER A 67 0.04 4.50 19.51
N GLU A 68 0.19 5.42 18.54
CA GLU A 68 0.74 6.78 18.74
C GLU A 68 -0.24 7.75 19.44
N ARG A 69 -1.23 7.19 20.16
CA ARG A 69 -2.29 7.92 20.85
C ARG A 69 -1.84 8.61 22.14
#